data_AF-A0A536NXL9-F1
#
_entry.id   AF-A0A536NXL9-F1
#
_cell.length_a   1.000
_cell.length_b   1.000
_cell.length_c   1.000
_cell.angle_alpha   90.00
_cell.angle_beta   90.00
_cell.angle_gamma   90.00
#
_symmetry.space_group_name_H-M   'P 1'
#
loop_
_entity.id
_entity.type
_entity.pdbx_description
1 polymer ?
#
loop_
_entity_poly.entity_id
_entity_poly.type
_entity_poly.pdbx_seq_one_letter_code
_entity_poly.pdbx_strand_id
1 'polypeptide(L)'
;MRIKATTSTQFFPWLSSAPNGRVDLVYYDRACDSNDVLLCVTLSSTNDDGATWSSVAITSTGFDGDKFQACVQFVDPPNCGVFFIGDYIAVASTKTKAQVMWTGNGPQAMDVFTAAVSF
;
A
#
# COMPACT_ATOMS: atom_id res chain seq x y z
N MET A 1 -2.17 5.13 -19.42
CA MET A 1 -1.32 3.97 -19.06
C MET A 1 -1.76 3.45 -17.70
N ARG A 2 -1.76 2.12 -17.50
CA ARG A 2 -1.95 1.49 -16.18
C ARG A 2 -0.57 1.09 -15.65
N ILE A 3 -0.23 1.41 -14.40
CA ILE A 3 1.10 1.16 -13.81
C ILE A 3 1.36 -0.34 -13.67
N LYS A 4 0.42 -1.04 -13.02
CA LYS A 4 0.37 -2.51 -12.98
C LYS A 4 -1.00 -2.95 -13.44
N ALA A 5 -1.11 -3.34 -14.71
CA ALA A 5 -2.39 -3.74 -15.29
C ALA A 5 -2.93 -5.01 -14.60
N THR A 6 -4.13 -4.91 -14.04
CA THR A 6 -4.87 -6.02 -13.43
C THR A 6 -6.38 -5.79 -13.60
N THR A 7 -7.19 -6.81 -13.33
CA THR A 7 -8.64 -6.72 -13.18
C THR A 7 -9.08 -6.50 -11.72
N SER A 8 -8.17 -6.67 -10.76
CA SER A 8 -8.42 -6.47 -9.32
C SER A 8 -8.31 -5.00 -8.92
N THR A 9 -8.87 -4.67 -7.77
CA THR A 9 -8.90 -3.32 -7.22
C THR A 9 -7.51 -2.90 -6.71
N GLN A 10 -7.12 -1.66 -7.02
CA GLN A 10 -5.90 -1.01 -6.54
C GLN A 10 -6.23 0.40 -6.07
N PHE A 11 -5.73 0.82 -4.90
CA PHE A 11 -6.18 2.05 -4.27
C PHE A 11 -5.20 2.62 -3.23
N PHE A 12 -5.44 3.87 -2.82
CA PHE A 12 -4.61 4.68 -1.91
C PHE A 12 -3.12 4.71 -2.30
N PRO A 13 -2.79 5.25 -3.48
CA PRO A 13 -1.40 5.36 -3.89
C PRO A 13 -0.65 6.47 -3.12
N TRP A 14 0.62 6.21 -2.81
CA TRP A 14 1.58 7.21 -2.33
C TRP A 14 2.85 7.17 -3.19
N LEU A 15 3.34 8.35 -3.59
CA LEU A 15 4.46 8.51 -4.51
C LEU A 15 5.66 9.20 -3.82
N SER A 16 6.87 8.79 -4.17
CA SER A 16 8.12 9.46 -3.77
C SER A 16 9.14 9.44 -4.91
N SER A 17 9.88 10.54 -5.07
CA SER A 17 10.96 10.64 -6.05
C SER A 17 12.32 10.49 -5.36
N ALA A 18 13.15 9.61 -5.89
CA ALA A 18 14.53 9.44 -5.47
C ALA A 18 15.45 10.54 -6.06
N PRO A 19 16.58 10.87 -5.41
CA PRO A 19 17.51 11.89 -5.93
C PRO A 19 18.18 11.56 -7.27
N ASN A 20 18.07 10.34 -7.79
CA ASN A 20 18.60 9.92 -9.09
C ASN A 20 17.51 9.86 -10.18
N GLY A 21 16.31 10.37 -9.92
CA GLY A 21 15.21 10.40 -10.89
C GLY A 21 14.28 9.17 -10.86
N ARG A 22 14.61 8.11 -10.11
CA ARG A 22 13.67 7.00 -9.88
C ARG A 22 12.42 7.52 -9.19
N VAL A 23 11.24 7.11 -9.65
CA VAL A 23 9.98 7.36 -8.94
C VAL A 23 9.44 6.05 -8.42
N ASP A 24 9.05 6.04 -7.15
CA ASP A 24 8.52 4.90 -6.43
C ASP A 24 7.07 5.19 -6.03
N LEU A 25 6.17 4.25 -6.30
CA LEU A 25 4.74 4.33 -6.02
C LEU A 25 4.31 3.11 -5.21
N VAL A 26 3.89 3.31 -3.97
CA VAL A 26 3.28 2.25 -3.16
C VAL A 26 1.76 2.38 -3.18
N TYR A 27 1.04 1.26 -3.18
CA TYR A 27 -0.42 1.22 -3.13
C TYR A 27 -0.91 -0.10 -2.54
N TYR A 28 -2.17 -0.11 -2.08
CA TYR A 28 -2.87 -1.36 -1.80
C TYR A 28 -3.31 -2.00 -3.12
N ASP A 29 -3.08 -3.30 -3.23
CA ASP A 29 -3.25 -4.09 -4.43
C ASP A 29 -3.91 -5.41 -4.07
N ARG A 30 -5.13 -5.61 -4.56
CA ARG A 30 -5.89 -6.86 -4.32
C ARG A 30 -5.60 -7.93 -5.37
N ALA A 31 -4.69 -7.70 -6.31
CA ALA A 31 -4.32 -8.69 -7.33
C ALA A 31 -3.66 -9.96 -6.76
N CYS A 32 -3.29 -9.98 -5.49
CA CYS A 32 -2.82 -11.18 -4.80
C CYS A 32 -3.95 -12.10 -4.32
N ASP A 33 -5.20 -11.65 -4.38
CA ASP A 33 -6.39 -12.39 -3.99
C ASP A 33 -7.35 -12.53 -5.17
N SER A 34 -7.69 -13.77 -5.52
CA SER A 34 -8.58 -14.07 -6.63
C SER A 34 -10.02 -13.58 -6.40
N ASN A 35 -10.40 -13.32 -5.15
CA ASN A 35 -11.73 -12.82 -4.80
C ASN A 35 -11.82 -11.28 -4.77
N ASP A 36 -10.70 -10.57 -4.97
CA ASP A 36 -10.62 -9.11 -4.89
C ASP A 36 -11.07 -8.52 -3.54
N VAL A 37 -10.74 -9.20 -2.43
CA VAL A 37 -11.08 -8.80 -1.05
C VAL A 37 -9.83 -8.47 -0.23
N LEU A 38 -8.85 -9.38 -0.16
CA LEU A 38 -7.68 -9.22 0.69
C LEU A 38 -6.69 -8.21 0.11
N LEU A 39 -6.12 -7.40 1.00
CA LEU A 39 -5.18 -6.35 0.64
C LEU A 39 -3.75 -6.89 0.64
N CYS A 40 -3.03 -6.71 -0.46
CA CYS A 40 -1.57 -6.73 -0.46
C CYS A 40 -1.02 -5.31 -0.61
N VAL A 41 0.25 -5.15 -0.31
CA VAL A 41 1.02 -3.93 -0.58
C VAL A 41 1.94 -4.20 -1.75
N THR A 42 1.89 -3.32 -2.74
CA THR A 42 2.74 -3.39 -3.93
C THR A 42 3.53 -2.09 -4.07
N LEU A 43 4.81 -2.21 -4.41
CA LEU A 43 5.66 -1.10 -4.83
C LEU A 43 5.87 -1.20 -6.34
N SER A 44 5.58 -0.12 -7.06
CA SER A 44 5.96 0.03 -8.47
C SER A 44 6.98 1.15 -8.63
N SER A 45 7.96 0.94 -9.50
CA SER A 45 9.04 1.92 -9.73
C SER A 45 9.29 2.15 -11.21
N THR A 46 9.71 3.37 -11.54
CA THR A 46 10.11 3.80 -12.89
C THR A 46 11.43 4.57 -12.84
N ASN A 47 12.23 4.48 -13.90
CA ASN A 47 13.47 5.26 -14.09
C ASN A 47 13.49 5.98 -15.44
N ASP A 48 12.35 6.04 -16.14
CA ASP A 48 12.21 6.57 -17.50
C ASP A 48 11.02 7.53 -17.60
N ASP A 49 10.91 8.42 -16.61
CA ASP A 49 9.85 9.44 -16.49
C ASP A 49 8.42 8.85 -16.56
N GLY A 50 8.28 7.60 -16.09
CA GLY A 50 7.01 6.90 -16.04
C GLY A 50 6.63 6.18 -17.33
N ALA A 51 7.49 6.12 -18.35
CA ALA A 51 7.19 5.41 -19.60
C ALA A 51 7.06 3.89 -19.39
N THR A 52 7.86 3.31 -18.48
CA THR A 52 7.75 1.92 -18.06
C THR A 52 7.80 1.79 -16.54
N TRP A 53 7.16 0.74 -16.03
CA TRP A 53 7.06 0.47 -14.60
C TRP A 53 7.39 -1.00 -14.31
N SER A 54 8.23 -1.23 -13.30
CA SER A 54 8.39 -2.54 -12.68
C SER A 54 7.61 -2.57 -11.37
N SER A 55 7.20 -3.76 -10.91
CA SER A 55 6.43 -3.90 -9.66
C SER A 55 6.94 -5.07 -8.83
N VAL A 56 6.97 -4.87 -7.51
CA VAL A 56 7.34 -5.88 -6.51
C VAL A 56 6.26 -5.93 -5.44
N ALA A 57 5.82 -7.14 -5.10
CA ALA A 57 4.94 -7.35 -3.95
C ALA A 57 5.74 -7.14 -2.66
N ILE A 58 5.31 -6.19 -1.83
CA ILE A 58 5.86 -5.97 -0.49
C ILE A 58 5.32 -7.02 0.49
N THR A 59 4.06 -7.41 0.32
CA THR A 59 3.44 -8.53 1.05
C THR A 59 3.09 -9.65 0.08
N SER A 60 3.49 -10.88 0.38
CA SER A 60 3.14 -12.07 -0.40
C SER A 60 1.79 -12.68 -0.04
N THR A 61 1.28 -12.36 1.15
CA THR A 61 -0.02 -12.83 1.64
C THR A 61 -0.90 -11.62 1.93
N GLY A 62 -2.11 -11.63 1.37
CA GLY A 62 -3.08 -10.57 1.61
C GLY A 62 -3.63 -10.62 3.04
N PHE A 63 -4.04 -9.47 3.55
CA PHE A 63 -4.71 -9.35 4.84
C PHE A 63 -6.08 -8.69 4.67
N ASP A 64 -7.00 -9.04 5.56
CA ASP A 64 -8.35 -8.49 5.56
C ASP A 64 -8.34 -7.06 6.12
N GLY A 65 -8.54 -6.06 5.24
CA GLY A 65 -8.60 -4.65 5.61
C GLY A 65 -9.76 -4.30 6.55
N ASP A 66 -10.75 -5.20 6.66
CA ASP A 66 -11.93 -5.03 7.48
C ASP A 66 -11.85 -5.78 8.82
N LYS A 67 -10.73 -6.47 9.11
CA LYS A 67 -10.61 -7.29 10.32
C LYS A 67 -10.73 -6.49 11.62
N PHE A 68 -10.16 -5.29 11.66
CA PHE A 68 -10.10 -4.45 12.85
C PHE A 68 -10.83 -3.13 12.61
N GLN A 69 -11.46 -2.63 13.66
CA GLN A 69 -12.24 -1.40 13.61
C GLN A 69 -11.37 -0.18 13.93
N ALA A 70 -11.62 0.91 13.23
CA ALA A 70 -11.03 2.21 13.51
C ALA A 70 -12.17 3.20 13.82
N CYS A 71 -12.17 3.80 15.01
CA CYS A 71 -13.11 4.87 15.34
C CYS A 71 -12.60 6.20 14.72
N VAL A 72 -12.62 6.30 13.39
CA VAL A 72 -12.05 7.46 12.65
C VAL A 72 -13.05 8.60 12.46
N GLN A 73 -14.33 8.39 12.82
CA GLN A 73 -15.36 9.42 12.71
C GLN A 73 -15.55 10.12 14.07
N PHE A 74 -15.42 11.45 14.09
CA PHE A 74 -15.73 12.30 15.25
C PHE A 74 -17.26 12.47 15.42
N VAL A 75 -17.96 11.38 15.72
CA VAL A 75 -19.39 11.38 16.07
C VAL A 75 -19.58 10.88 17.50
N ASP A 76 -20.63 11.34 18.18
CA ASP A 76 -21.00 10.95 19.55
C ASP A 76 -22.44 10.35 19.55
N PRO A 77 -22.61 9.06 19.87
CA PRO A 77 -21.58 8.11 20.28
C PRO A 77 -20.64 7.73 19.13
N PRO A 78 -19.38 7.37 19.41
CA PRO A 78 -18.41 6.94 18.40
C PRO A 78 -18.98 5.84 17.52
N ASN A 79 -19.05 6.07 16.21
CA ASN A 79 -19.42 5.05 15.25
C ASN A 79 -18.20 4.19 14.93
N CYS A 80 -17.82 3.35 15.89
CA CYS A 80 -16.71 2.41 15.76
C CYS A 80 -17.04 1.22 14.82
N GLY A 81 -18.17 1.24 14.11
CA GLY A 81 -18.67 0.10 13.31
C GLY A 81 -18.21 0.04 11.86
N VAL A 82 -17.49 1.05 11.35
CA VAL A 82 -17.04 1.06 9.95
C VAL A 82 -15.63 0.47 9.89
N PHE A 83 -15.55 -0.73 9.36
CA PHE A 83 -14.30 -1.40 9.04
C PHE A 83 -13.50 -0.53 8.06
N PHE A 84 -12.35 -0.02 8.50
CA PHE A 84 -11.56 0.90 7.70
C PHE A 84 -10.11 0.89 8.16
N ILE A 85 -9.25 0.28 7.35
CA ILE A 85 -7.81 0.31 7.60
C ILE A 85 -7.16 1.68 7.34
N GLY A 86 -7.83 2.56 6.59
CA GLY A 86 -7.28 3.87 6.21
C GLY A 86 -6.63 3.92 4.83
N ASP A 87 -6.31 5.14 4.42
CA ASP A 87 -5.36 5.52 3.37
C ASP A 87 -3.93 5.66 3.89
N TYR A 88 -3.64 5.10 5.07
CA TYR A 88 -2.37 5.22 5.76
C TYR A 88 -1.31 4.31 5.15
N ILE A 89 -0.66 4.82 4.10
CA ILE A 89 0.45 4.16 3.42
C ILE A 89 1.43 5.22 2.91
N ALA A 90 2.72 4.91 2.96
CA ALA A 90 3.76 5.83 2.56
C ALA A 90 4.97 5.11 1.96
N VAL A 91 5.67 5.80 1.07
CA VAL A 91 7.01 5.43 0.63
C VAL A 91 7.95 6.63 0.71
N ALA A 92 9.18 6.38 1.13
CA ALA A 92 10.29 7.32 1.08
C ALA A 92 11.45 6.75 0.27
N SER A 93 11.97 7.54 -0.67
CA SER A 93 12.95 7.07 -1.64
C SER A 93 14.32 7.70 -1.46
N THR A 94 15.36 6.87 -1.41
CA THR A 94 16.76 7.26 -1.55
C THR A 94 17.28 6.79 -2.91
N LYS A 95 18.53 7.12 -3.25
CA LYS A 95 19.14 6.66 -4.51
C LYS A 95 19.11 5.13 -4.66
N THR A 96 19.25 4.38 -3.56
CA THR A 96 19.44 2.92 -3.57
C THR A 96 18.33 2.13 -2.86
N LYS A 97 17.32 2.81 -2.30
CA LYS A 97 16.28 2.18 -1.48
C LYS A 97 14.94 2.89 -1.59
N ALA A 98 13.85 2.12 -1.56
CA ALA A 98 12.52 2.59 -1.20
C ALA A 98 12.13 2.01 0.16
N GLN A 99 11.82 2.86 1.13
CA GLN A 99 11.28 2.47 2.44
C GLN A 99 9.77 2.63 2.41
N VAL A 100 9.05 1.52 2.54
CA VAL A 100 7.59 1.47 2.54
C VAL A 100 7.06 1.32 3.96
N MET A 101 5.97 1.99 4.28
CA MET A 101 5.21 1.83 5.52
C MET A 101 3.72 1.74 5.20
N TRP A 102 2.99 0.89 5.93
CA TRP A 102 1.55 0.71 5.77
C TRP A 102 0.90 0.27 7.07
N THR A 103 -0.39 0.52 7.21
CA THR A 103 -1.22 -0.09 8.25
C THR A 103 -1.64 -1.50 7.82
N GLY A 104 -1.51 -2.48 8.71
CA GLY A 104 -1.88 -3.88 8.49
C GLY A 104 -2.51 -4.50 9.74
N ASN A 105 -2.70 -5.82 9.72
CA ASN A 105 -3.28 -6.54 10.85
C ASN A 105 -2.21 -7.09 11.79
N GLY A 106 -2.11 -6.51 12.98
CA GLY A 106 -1.38 -7.09 14.10
C GLY A 106 -2.12 -8.25 14.78
N PRO A 107 -1.58 -8.78 15.89
CA PRO A 107 -2.22 -9.87 16.63
C PRO A 107 -3.59 -9.52 17.23
N GLN A 108 -3.79 -8.26 17.66
CA GLN A 108 -4.99 -7.83 18.40
C GLN A 108 -5.65 -6.55 17.86
N ALA A 109 -4.92 -5.76 17.05
CA ALA A 109 -5.37 -4.51 16.49
C ALA A 109 -4.66 -4.25 15.16
N MET A 110 -5.01 -3.16 14.49
CA MET A 110 -4.18 -2.65 13.39
C MET A 110 -2.81 -2.26 13.92
N ASP A 111 -1.76 -2.60 13.17
CA ASP A 111 -0.38 -2.26 13.45
C ASP A 111 0.26 -1.56 12.24
N VAL A 112 1.36 -0.84 12.48
CA VAL A 112 2.15 -0.22 11.41
C VAL A 112 3.31 -1.13 11.05
N PHE A 113 3.41 -1.46 9.77
CA PHE A 113 4.44 -2.33 9.22
C PHE A 113 5.38 -1.52 8.34
N THR A 114 6.59 -2.06 8.14
CA THR A 114 7.57 -1.47 7.24
C THR A 114 8.37 -2.52 6.50
N ALA A 115 8.78 -2.18 5.28
CA ALA A 115 9.65 -3.00 4.45
C ALA A 115 10.52 -2.09 3.58
N ALA A 116 11.63 -2.64 3.09
CA ALA A 116 12.51 -1.93 2.18
C ALA A 116 12.73 -2.73 0.90
N VAL A 117 12.79 -2.03 -0.23
CA VAL A 117 13.24 -2.57 -1.52
C VAL A 117 14.53 -1.86 -1.91
N SER A 118 15.56 -2.62 -2.21
CA SER A 118 16.86 -2.10 -2.70
C SER A 118 16.91 -2.14 -4.22
N PHE A 119 17.65 -1.20 -4.82
CA PHE A 119 17.85 -1.05 -6.26
C PHE A 119 19.33 -1.04 -6.63
#